data_AF-A0A9D7YC65-F1
#
_entry.id   AF-A0A9D7YC65-F1
#
_cell.length_a   1.000
_cell.length_b   1.000
_cell.length_c   1.000
_cell.angle_alpha   90.00
_cell.angle_beta   90.00
_cell.angle_gamma   90.00
#
_symmetry.space_group_name_H-M   'P 1'
#
loop_
_entity.id
_entity.type
_entity.pdbx_description
1 polymer ?
#
loop_
_entity_poly.entity_id
_entity_poly.type
_entity_poly.pdbx_seq_one_letter_code
_entity_poly.pdbx_strand_id
1 'polypeptide(L)'
;MKNWVLKIVLPLTVISFGTFTKWWYAIPIDAPDTMFVGFPLAYSCQGWHTSLSLQIFVTEFVIDILLYFLFWFILIFCIDRFMTIVKTYRWVTIGLWFVSGFFIVSGTLLAANPDNIFFLKRPFDMQVLETGYEFIWQDTVRPDYSKYIPKEK
;
A
#
# COMPACT_ATOMS: atom_id res chain seq x y z
N MET A 1 -5.81 10.60 -25.76
CA MET A 1 -5.14 10.59 -24.44
C MET A 1 -3.64 10.39 -24.65
N LYS A 2 -2.76 11.01 -23.86
CA LYS A 2 -1.30 10.80 -23.98
C LYS A 2 -1.00 9.31 -23.73
N ASN A 3 -0.50 8.60 -24.75
CA ASN A 3 -0.33 7.14 -24.76
C ASN A 3 0.53 6.59 -23.60
N TRP A 4 1.36 7.43 -22.96
CA TRP A 4 2.23 7.01 -21.85
C TRP A 4 1.48 6.82 -20.52
N VAL A 5 0.27 7.35 -20.35
CA VAL A 5 -0.49 7.17 -19.09
C VAL A 5 -0.80 5.69 -18.87
N LEU A 6 -1.41 5.03 -19.86
CA LEU A 6 -1.74 3.61 -19.77
C LEU A 6 -0.51 2.70 -19.93
N LYS A 7 0.50 3.14 -20.67
CA LYS A 7 1.67 2.30 -20.98
C LYS A 7 2.76 2.34 -19.92
N ILE A 8 2.83 3.41 -19.12
CA ILE A 8 3.91 3.65 -18.16
C ILE A 8 3.34 3.98 -16.77
N VAL A 9 2.50 5.02 -16.65
CA VAL A 9 2.05 5.51 -15.33
C VAL A 9 1.27 4.45 -14.57
N LEU A 10 0.26 3.86 -15.22
CA LEU A 10 -0.59 2.86 -14.57
C LEU A 10 0.21 1.63 -14.09
N PRO A 11 1.03 0.95 -14.92
CA PRO A 11 1.80 -0.17 -14.42
C PRO A 11 2.85 0.23 -13.37
N LEU A 12 3.51 1.39 -13.50
CA LEU A 12 4.44 1.87 -12.46
C LEU A 12 3.74 2.13 -11.13
N THR A 13 2.52 2.67 -11.17
CA THR A 13 1.68 2.87 -9.97
C THR A 13 1.49 1.57 -9.23
N VAL A 14 1.01 0.53 -9.94
CA VAL A 14 0.76 -0.79 -9.37
C VAL A 14 2.04 -1.43 -8.82
N ILE A 15 3.13 -1.36 -9.58
CA ILE A 15 4.43 -1.91 -9.15
C ILE A 15 4.89 -1.21 -7.87
N SER A 16 4.90 0.12 -7.84
CA SER A 16 5.34 0.88 -6.67
C SER A 16 4.44 0.66 -5.45
N PHE A 17 3.13 0.60 -5.65
CA PHE A 17 2.16 0.35 -4.59
C PHE A 17 2.33 -1.06 -3.99
N GLY A 18 2.71 -2.03 -4.81
CA GLY A 18 2.96 -3.40 -4.37
C GLY A 18 4.35 -3.62 -3.77
N THR A 19 5.36 -2.80 -4.11
CA THR A 19 6.75 -3.02 -3.64
C THR A 19 7.16 -2.15 -2.47
N PHE A 20 6.63 -0.94 -2.37
CA PHE A 20 7.02 0.05 -1.37
C PHE A 20 5.80 0.48 -0.58
N THR A 21 5.88 0.40 0.74
CA THR A 21 4.79 0.81 1.62
C THR A 21 5.35 1.34 2.93
N LYS A 22 4.45 1.89 3.73
CA LYS A 22 4.74 2.33 5.09
C LYS A 22 4.02 1.39 6.04
N TRP A 23 4.75 0.89 7.03
CA TRP A 23 4.17 0.16 8.14
C TRP A 23 3.92 1.11 9.31
N TRP A 24 2.88 0.81 10.08
CA TRP A 24 2.47 1.59 11.24
C TRP A 24 2.24 0.64 12.41
N TYR A 25 2.98 0.84 13.48
CA TYR A 25 2.73 0.20 14.74
C TYR A 25 1.82 1.10 15.58
N ALA A 26 0.59 0.64 15.82
CA ALA A 26 -0.43 1.44 16.47
C ALA A 26 -1.29 0.62 17.45
N ILE A 27 -1.86 1.30 18.44
CA ILE A 27 -2.82 0.75 19.39
C ILE A 27 -4.21 1.26 19.01
N PRO A 28 -5.10 0.41 18.48
CA PRO A 28 -6.51 0.72 18.31
C PRO A 28 -7.19 0.87 19.69
N ILE A 29 -8.19 1.74 19.81
CA ILE A 29 -8.87 2.00 21.10
C ILE A 29 -9.49 0.73 21.70
N ASP A 30 -10.08 -0.13 20.86
CA ASP A 30 -10.83 -1.32 21.29
C ASP A 30 -10.16 -2.65 20.90
N ALA A 31 -8.84 -2.64 20.66
CA ALA A 31 -8.14 -3.82 20.15
C ALA A 31 -6.67 -3.89 20.58
N PRO A 32 -6.02 -5.07 20.46
CA PRO A 32 -4.61 -5.20 20.78
C PRO A 32 -3.74 -4.38 19.82
N ASP A 33 -2.50 -4.13 20.23
CA ASP A 33 -1.51 -3.49 19.37
C ASP A 33 -1.39 -4.24 18.05
N THR A 34 -1.36 -3.49 16.94
CA THR A 34 -1.51 -4.05 15.60
C THR A 34 -0.55 -3.36 14.64
N MET A 35 0.01 -4.14 13.72
CA MET A 35 0.75 -3.63 12.58
C MET A 35 -0.22 -3.32 11.44
N PHE A 36 -0.18 -2.10 10.96
CA PHE A 36 -0.91 -1.65 9.78
C PHE A 36 0.04 -1.41 8.62
N VAL A 37 -0.49 -1.48 7.41
CA VAL A 37 0.23 -1.24 6.16
C VAL A 37 -0.53 -0.21 5.33
N GLY A 38 0.20 0.70 4.71
CA GLY A 38 -0.30 1.64 3.71
C GLY A 38 0.43 2.97 3.72
N PHE A 39 0.43 3.68 2.59
CA PHE A 39 1.08 4.98 2.47
C PHE A 39 0.32 5.89 1.50
N PRO A 40 -0.07 7.12 1.93
CA PRO A 40 0.17 7.71 3.25
C PRO A 40 -0.80 7.29 4.34
N LEU A 41 -1.86 6.54 4.05
CA LEU A 41 -2.86 6.13 5.04
C LEU A 41 -2.72 4.64 5.37
N ALA A 42 -2.92 4.27 6.62
CA ALA A 42 -3.02 2.86 7.01
C ALA A 42 -4.31 2.26 6.45
N TYR A 43 -4.23 1.55 5.32
CA TYR A 43 -5.39 0.98 4.63
C TYR A 43 -5.64 -0.49 4.95
N SER A 44 -4.67 -1.20 5.52
CA SER A 44 -4.82 -2.63 5.85
C SER A 44 -4.17 -2.98 7.18
N CYS A 45 -4.71 -3.96 7.88
CA CYS A 45 -4.07 -4.63 9.00
C CYS A 45 -4.51 -6.09 9.12
N GLN A 46 -3.87 -6.83 10.04
CA GLN A 46 -4.27 -8.20 10.37
C GLN A 46 -5.62 -8.21 11.09
N GLY A 47 -6.45 -9.21 10.78
CA GLY A 47 -7.67 -9.48 11.53
C GLY A 47 -7.36 -9.91 12.97
N TRP A 48 -8.18 -9.43 13.91
CA TRP A 48 -7.93 -9.68 15.34
C TRP A 48 -8.43 -11.06 15.82
N HIS A 49 -9.37 -11.66 15.09
CA HIS A 49 -10.06 -12.89 15.53
C HIS A 49 -9.75 -14.12 14.67
N THR A 50 -9.17 -13.94 13.47
CA THR A 50 -8.90 -15.03 12.53
C THR A 50 -7.48 -14.91 11.99
N SER A 51 -6.71 -15.97 12.10
CA SER A 51 -5.36 -16.03 11.52
C SER A 51 -5.44 -15.87 9.99
N LEU A 52 -4.50 -15.13 9.41
CA LEU A 52 -4.41 -14.88 7.95
C LEU A 52 -5.58 -14.06 7.38
N SER A 53 -6.51 -13.55 8.19
CA SER A 53 -7.48 -12.58 7.68
C SER A 53 -6.91 -11.17 7.67
N LEU A 54 -7.37 -10.36 6.72
CA LEU A 54 -7.04 -8.96 6.59
C LEU A 54 -8.28 -8.10 6.88
N GLN A 55 -8.07 -6.98 7.54
CA GLN A 55 -9.03 -5.89 7.59
C GLN A 55 -8.60 -4.83 6.59
N ILE A 56 -9.44 -4.54 5.60
CA ILE A 56 -9.14 -3.61 4.52
C ILE A 56 -10.08 -2.41 4.60
N PHE A 57 -9.49 -1.21 4.66
CA PHE A 57 -10.19 0.07 4.70
C PHE A 57 -10.20 0.68 3.29
N VAL A 58 -11.36 0.59 2.62
CA VAL A 58 -11.49 0.85 1.18
C VAL A 58 -11.20 2.31 0.83
N THR A 59 -11.66 3.27 1.64
CA THR A 59 -11.43 4.70 1.37
C THR A 59 -9.94 5.03 1.43
N GLU A 60 -9.26 4.59 2.47
CA GLU A 60 -7.83 4.77 2.68
C GLU A 60 -7.03 4.10 1.55
N PHE A 61 -7.40 2.88 1.16
CA PHE A 61 -6.79 2.14 0.05
C PHE A 61 -6.90 2.91 -1.28
N VAL A 62 -8.09 3.43 -1.60
CA VAL A 62 -8.33 4.19 -2.83
C VAL A 62 -7.54 5.50 -2.82
N ILE A 63 -7.52 6.22 -1.69
CA ILE A 63 -6.74 7.46 -1.55
C ILE A 63 -5.25 7.17 -1.78
N ASP A 64 -4.73 6.11 -1.17
CA ASP A 64 -3.33 5.73 -1.34
C ASP A 64 -3.02 5.42 -2.81
N ILE A 65 -3.79 4.54 -3.46
CA ILE A 65 -3.60 4.24 -4.89
C ILE A 65 -3.64 5.49 -5.76
N LEU A 66 -4.58 6.40 -5.50
CA LEU A 66 -4.68 7.66 -6.24
C LEU A 66 -3.47 8.55 -6.03
N LEU A 67 -2.85 8.53 -4.85
CA LEU A 67 -1.63 9.30 -4.58
C LEU A 67 -0.41 8.71 -5.28
N TYR A 68 -0.27 7.38 -5.30
CA TYR A 68 0.77 6.73 -6.12
C TYR A 68 0.58 7.05 -7.61
N PHE A 69 -0.66 7.01 -8.09
CA PHE A 69 -0.99 7.37 -9.47
C PHE A 69 -0.65 8.83 -9.75
N LEU A 70 -1.05 9.75 -8.87
CA LEU A 70 -0.81 11.17 -9.00
C LEU A 70 0.70 11.47 -9.02
N PHE A 71 1.48 10.83 -8.14
CA PHE A 71 2.93 10.95 -8.10
C PHE A 71 3.55 10.58 -9.44
N TRP A 72 3.27 9.38 -9.97
CA TRP A 72 3.81 8.95 -11.25
C TRP A 72 3.29 9.77 -12.43
N PHE A 73 2.03 10.18 -12.39
CA PHE A 73 1.44 11.03 -13.40
C PHE A 73 2.17 12.37 -13.48
N ILE A 74 2.36 13.06 -12.34
CA ILE A 74 3.07 14.34 -12.27
C ILE A 74 4.52 14.16 -12.72
N LEU A 75 5.21 13.13 -12.23
CA LEU A 75 6.61 12.87 -12.57
C LEU A 75 6.78 12.68 -14.09
N ILE A 76 6.01 11.78 -14.69
CA ILE A 76 6.11 11.50 -16.14
C ILE A 76 5.61 12.70 -16.96
N PHE A 77 4.57 13.41 -16.48
CA PHE A 77 4.09 14.63 -17.12
C PHE A 77 5.18 15.71 -17.16
N CYS A 78 5.88 15.94 -16.06
CA CYS A 78 6.98 16.90 -15.98
C CYS A 78 8.14 16.50 -16.90
N ILE A 79 8.51 15.22 -16.96
CA ILE A 79 9.54 14.73 -17.89
C ILE A 79 9.14 15.00 -19.34
N ASP A 80 7.92 14.61 -19.72
CA ASP A 80 7.37 14.77 -21.07
C ASP A 80 7.24 16.25 -21.48
N ARG A 81 6.96 17.14 -20.51
CA ARG A 81 6.75 18.56 -20.74
C ARG A 81 8.04 19.37 -20.76
N PHE A 82 8.97 19.10 -19.85
CA PHE A 82 10.12 19.97 -19.58
C PHE A 82 11.48 19.37 -19.94
N MET A 83 11.61 18.04 -20.02
CA MET A 83 12.90 17.39 -20.25
C MET A 83 13.01 16.76 -21.63
N THR A 84 12.18 15.77 -21.95
CA THR A 84 12.24 15.03 -23.23
C THR A 84 10.91 14.35 -23.50
N ILE A 85 10.49 14.34 -24.78
CA ILE A 85 9.27 13.65 -25.22
C ILE A 85 9.36 12.17 -24.86
N VAL A 86 8.37 11.69 -24.09
CA VAL A 86 8.35 10.31 -23.60
C VAL A 86 7.93 9.38 -24.73
N LYS A 87 8.90 8.59 -25.23
CA LYS A 87 8.65 7.54 -26.22
C LYS A 87 8.39 6.21 -25.52
N THR A 88 7.25 5.58 -25.83
CA THR A 88 6.89 4.28 -25.28
C THR A 88 7.36 3.16 -26.21
N TYR A 89 8.29 2.32 -25.76
CA TYR A 89 8.70 1.12 -26.49
C TYR A 89 7.80 -0.07 -26.16
N ARG A 90 7.50 -0.90 -27.16
CA ARG A 90 6.58 -2.04 -27.03
C ARG A 90 7.05 -3.03 -25.96
N TRP A 91 8.31 -3.44 -25.99
CA TRP A 91 8.87 -4.42 -25.05
C TRP A 91 8.87 -3.92 -23.60
N VAL A 92 9.22 -2.65 -23.39
CA VAL A 92 9.16 -2.02 -22.06
C VAL A 92 7.73 -2.01 -21.52
N THR A 93 6.77 -1.65 -22.38
CA THR A 93 5.35 -1.64 -21.99
C THR A 93 4.87 -3.05 -21.60
N ILE A 94 5.22 -4.07 -22.39
CA ILE A 94 4.86 -5.47 -22.09
C ILE A 94 5.48 -5.91 -20.76
N GLY A 95 6.76 -5.62 -20.53
CA GLY A 95 7.44 -5.96 -19.27
C GLY A 95 6.79 -5.29 -18.05
N LEU A 96 6.50 -3.98 -18.13
CA LEU A 96 5.82 -3.25 -17.07
C LEU A 96 4.44 -3.83 -16.76
N TRP A 97 3.65 -4.14 -17.79
CA TRP A 97 2.34 -4.74 -17.61
C TRP A 97 2.39 -6.16 -17.06
N PHE A 98 3.40 -6.94 -17.44
CA PHE A 98 3.59 -8.29 -16.90
C PHE A 98 3.85 -8.24 -15.39
N VAL A 99 4.79 -7.41 -14.95
CA VAL A 99 5.11 -7.25 -13.51
C VAL A 99 3.92 -6.65 -12.75
N SER A 100 3.28 -5.63 -13.31
CA SER A 100 2.06 -5.05 -12.73
C SER A 100 0.92 -6.09 -12.62
N GLY A 101 0.75 -6.93 -13.63
CA GLY A 101 -0.23 -8.01 -13.63
C GLY A 101 0.02 -9.01 -12.52
N PHE A 102 1.30 -9.36 -12.26
CA PHE A 102 1.67 -10.22 -11.14
C PHE A 102 1.20 -9.64 -9.80
N PHE A 103 1.47 -8.36 -9.52
CA PHE A 103 1.00 -7.69 -8.30
C PHE A 103 -0.53 -7.66 -8.19
N ILE A 104 -1.25 -7.38 -9.27
CA ILE A 104 -2.72 -7.38 -9.29
C ILE A 104 -3.26 -8.77 -8.96
N VAL A 105 -2.73 -9.81 -9.61
CA VAL A 105 -3.17 -11.20 -9.40
C VAL A 105 -2.89 -11.63 -7.97
N SER A 106 -1.68 -11.40 -7.45
CA SER A 106 -1.31 -11.73 -6.08
C SER A 106 -2.18 -10.99 -5.05
N GLY A 107 -2.38 -9.68 -5.23
CA GLY A 107 -3.24 -8.88 -4.35
C GLY A 107 -4.70 -9.33 -4.38
N THR A 108 -5.21 -9.67 -5.58
CA THR A 108 -6.57 -10.19 -5.74
C THR A 108 -6.74 -11.55 -5.05
N LEU A 109 -5.77 -12.44 -5.16
CA LEU A 109 -5.78 -13.74 -4.48
C LEU A 109 -5.80 -13.58 -2.96
N LEU A 110 -5.01 -12.65 -2.40
CA LEU A 110 -5.04 -12.34 -0.97
C LEU A 110 -6.39 -11.74 -0.55
N ALA A 111 -6.94 -10.83 -1.35
CA ALA A 111 -8.22 -10.19 -1.08
C ALA A 111 -9.41 -11.15 -1.19
N ALA A 112 -9.30 -12.22 -1.99
CA ALA A 112 -10.35 -13.22 -2.21
C ALA A 112 -10.56 -14.18 -1.03
N ASN A 113 -9.73 -14.12 0.03
CA ASN A 113 -9.96 -14.89 1.24
C ASN A 113 -11.30 -14.48 1.88
N PRO A 114 -12.27 -15.40 2.07
CA PRO A 114 -13.59 -15.08 2.63
C PRO A 114 -13.54 -14.56 4.07
N ASP A 115 -12.47 -14.85 4.81
CA ASP A 115 -12.31 -14.37 6.19
C ASP A 115 -11.87 -12.90 6.25
N ASN A 116 -11.53 -12.29 5.11
CA ASN A 116 -11.18 -10.87 5.05
C ASN A 116 -12.41 -10.00 5.34
N ILE A 117 -12.18 -8.91 6.06
CA ILE A 117 -13.21 -7.95 6.44
C ILE A 117 -12.94 -6.64 5.70
N PHE A 118 -13.96 -6.15 5.00
CA PHE A 118 -13.89 -4.89 4.25
C PHE A 118 -14.73 -3.83 4.94
N PHE A 119 -14.10 -2.72 5.29
CA PHE A 119 -14.78 -1.54 5.82
C PHE A 119 -14.67 -0.41 4.80
N LEU A 120 -15.74 0.36 4.63
CA LEU A 120 -15.72 1.52 3.74
C LEU A 120 -14.68 2.55 4.19
N LYS A 121 -14.62 2.81 5.50
CA LYS A 121 -13.66 3.69 6.17
C LYS A 121 -13.26 3.02 7.48
N ARG A 122 -12.04 3.25 7.96
CA ARG A 122 -11.61 2.69 9.26
C ARG A 122 -12.60 3.09 10.37
N PRO A 123 -13.19 2.13 11.09
CA PRO A 123 -14.29 2.41 12.03
C PRO A 123 -13.80 2.81 13.43
N PHE A 124 -12.48 2.82 13.67
CA PHE A 124 -11.88 3.10 14.95
C PHE A 124 -10.72 4.09 14.81
N ASP A 125 -10.46 4.80 15.90
CA ASP A 125 -9.25 5.59 16.07
C ASP A 125 -8.11 4.72 16.57
N MET A 126 -6.88 5.16 16.32
CA MET A 126 -5.67 4.46 16.73
C MET A 126 -4.62 5.46 17.18
N GLN A 127 -3.88 5.09 18.22
CA GLN A 127 -2.68 5.81 18.63
C GLN A 127 -1.48 5.22 17.90
N VAL A 128 -0.87 6.02 17.01
CA VAL A 128 0.35 5.61 16.31
C VAL A 128 1.54 5.74 17.26
N LEU A 129 2.25 4.65 17.49
CA LEU A 129 3.43 4.60 18.34
C LEU A 129 4.71 4.76 17.52
N GLU A 130 4.82 3.98 16.45
CA GLU A 130 6.01 3.95 15.61
C GLU A 130 5.61 3.70 14.15
N THR A 131 6.42 4.22 13.23
CA THR A 131 6.20 4.00 11.81
C THR A 131 7.51 3.91 11.08
N GLY A 132 7.54 3.17 9.98
CA GLY A 132 8.70 3.10 9.11
C GLY A 132 8.31 2.72 7.70
N TYR A 133 9.27 2.82 6.80
CA TYR A 133 9.10 2.39 5.42
C TYR A 133 9.72 1.02 5.23
N GLU A 134 9.08 0.22 4.39
CA GLU A 134 9.58 -1.08 4.02
C GLU A 134 9.40 -1.34 2.53
N PHE A 135 10.29 -2.17 2.00
CA PHE A 135 10.09 -2.83 0.74
C PHE A 135 9.57 -4.24 0.96
N ILE A 136 8.86 -4.80 -0.02
CA ILE A 136 8.24 -6.14 0.04
C ILE A 136 9.21 -7.29 0.40
N TRP A 137 10.52 -7.11 0.25
CA TRP A 137 11.54 -8.12 0.59
C TRP A 137 12.21 -7.91 1.96
N GLN A 138 11.79 -6.90 2.73
CA GLN A 138 12.34 -6.62 4.05
C GLN A 138 11.44 -7.23 5.13
N ASP A 139 12.05 -7.91 6.10
CA ASP A 139 11.33 -8.41 7.27
C ASP A 139 11.31 -7.33 8.35
N THR A 140 10.18 -6.63 8.50
CA THR A 140 10.00 -5.72 9.63
C THR A 140 9.69 -6.48 10.91
N VAL A 141 10.54 -6.30 11.91
CA VAL A 141 10.33 -6.82 13.25
C VAL A 141 9.33 -5.92 13.98
N ARG A 142 8.25 -6.52 14.51
CA ARG A 142 7.27 -5.81 15.34
C ARG A 142 7.97 -5.15 16.54
N PRO A 143 7.74 -3.86 16.81
CA PRO A 143 8.30 -3.20 17.99
C PRO A 143 7.85 -3.83 19.31
N ASP A 144 8.66 -3.71 20.34
CA ASP A 144 8.34 -4.19 21.69
C ASP A 144 7.32 -3.27 22.37
N TYR A 145 6.12 -3.78 22.58
CA TYR A 145 5.01 -3.08 23.25
C TYR A 145 5.37 -2.51 24.63
N SER A 146 6.21 -3.23 25.39
CA SER A 146 6.57 -2.85 26.76
C SER A 146 7.35 -1.55 26.88
N LYS A 147 7.92 -1.07 25.75
CA LYS A 147 8.58 0.24 25.68
C LYS A 147 7.61 1.41 25.75
N TYR A 148 6.36 1.21 25.33
CA TYR A 148 5.37 2.28 25.15
C TYR A 148 4.38 2.36 26.30
N ILE A 149 4.06 1.22 26.93
CA ILE A 149 3.25 1.16 28.14
C ILE A 149 4.10 0.50 29.23
N PRO A 150 4.70 1.28 30.14
CA PRO A 150 5.46 0.71 31.24
C PRO A 150 4.52 -0.16 32.08
N LYS A 151 4.93 -1.40 32.36
CA LYS A 151 4.19 -2.26 33.29
C LYS A 151 4.05 -1.51 34.60
N GLU A 152 2.80 -1.25 35.02
CA GLU A 152 2.54 -0.87 36.40
C GLU A 152 3.15 -1.97 37.29
N LYS A 153 4.08 -1.56 38.16
CA LYS A 153 4.70 -2.45 39.16
C LYS A 153 3.73 -2.72 40.29
#